data_AF-A0A2G1XMC5-F1
#
_entry.id   AF-A0A2G1XMC5-F1
#
_cell.length_a   1.000
_cell.length_b   1.000
_cell.length_c   1.000
_cell.angle_alpha   90.00
_cell.angle_beta   90.00
_cell.angle_gamma   90.00
#
_symmetry.space_group_name_H-M   'P 1'
#
loop_
_entity.id
_entity.type
_entity.pdbx_description
1 polymer ?
#
loop_
_entity_poly.entity_id
_entity_poly.type
_entity_poly.pdbx_seq_one_letter_code
_entity_poly.pdbx_strand_id
1 'polypeptide(L)'
;MDPITLAAGTALVGAIATDGWVQVRETLVGLWRRASPEQADVIDAELVEARAQVLAARQAGEGDAEQVLAAAWQSRLQALLHANPAVAVELRQLLDTRLGGASASEEGVQSGVSVMRAEASGSGRVYQAGRDQHITER
;
A
#
# COMPACT_ATOMS: atom_id res chain seq x y z
N MET A 1 -3.82 1.10 -16.22
CA MET A 1 -2.93 0.93 -15.06
C MET A 1 -3.78 0.40 -13.93
N ASP A 2 -3.42 -0.76 -13.35
CA ASP A 2 -4.17 -1.31 -12.22
C ASP A 2 -3.88 -0.43 -10.98
N PRO A 3 -4.90 0.08 -10.26
CA PRO A 3 -4.67 0.92 -9.09
C PRO A 3 -3.80 0.24 -8.02
N ILE A 4 -3.78 -1.10 -7.95
CA ILE A 4 -2.94 -1.82 -6.98
C ILE A 4 -1.45 -1.72 -7.31
N THR A 5 -1.07 -1.73 -8.58
CA THR A 5 0.36 -1.69 -8.96
C THR A 5 0.95 -0.33 -8.68
N LEU A 6 0.17 0.74 -8.95
CA LEU A 6 0.52 2.14 -8.65
C LEU A 6 0.79 2.33 -7.15
N ALA A 7 -0.18 1.96 -6.31
CA ALA A 7 -0.05 2.04 -4.86
C ALA A 7 1.14 1.21 -4.36
N ALA A 8 1.32 -0.01 -4.89
CA ALA A 8 2.40 -0.90 -4.51
C ALA A 8 3.80 -0.35 -4.79
N GLY A 9 4.02 0.25 -5.96
CA GLY A 9 5.34 0.80 -6.28
C GLY A 9 5.72 2.00 -5.41
N THR A 10 4.78 2.91 -5.16
CA THR A 10 5.01 4.06 -4.27
C THR A 10 5.21 3.62 -2.82
N ALA A 11 4.39 2.68 -2.35
CA ALA A 11 4.50 2.11 -1.01
C ALA A 11 5.84 1.38 -0.82
N LEU A 12 6.27 0.63 -1.83
CA LEU A 12 7.56 -0.06 -1.83
C LEU A 12 8.69 0.95 -1.65
N VAL A 13 8.82 1.95 -2.53
CA VAL A 13 9.88 2.98 -2.45
C VAL A 13 9.86 3.72 -1.10
N GLY A 14 8.66 4.03 -0.59
CA GLY A 14 8.49 4.59 0.74
C GLY A 14 9.07 3.70 1.85
N ALA A 15 8.81 2.39 1.80
CA ALA A 15 9.27 1.43 2.80
C ALA A 15 10.73 1.00 2.65
N ILE A 16 11.29 1.03 1.43
CA ILE A 16 12.70 0.75 1.12
C ILE A 16 13.64 1.62 1.98
N ALA A 17 13.22 2.84 2.24
CA ALA A 17 13.98 3.82 3.00
C ALA A 17 13.70 3.80 4.51
N THR A 18 12.92 2.84 4.99
CA THR A 18 12.64 2.66 6.42
C THR A 18 13.40 1.46 6.99
N ASP A 19 13.46 1.36 8.31
CA ASP A 19 14.00 0.18 9.01
C ASP A 19 13.19 -1.11 8.71
N GLY A 20 11.96 -0.98 8.20
CA GLY A 20 11.09 -2.09 7.80
C GLY A 20 11.46 -2.75 6.46
N TRP A 21 12.48 -2.24 5.74
CA TRP A 21 12.88 -2.72 4.42
C TRP A 21 13.10 -4.23 4.35
N VAL A 22 13.83 -4.81 5.31
CA VAL A 22 14.19 -6.23 5.26
C VAL A 22 12.93 -7.10 5.22
N GLN A 23 11.93 -6.76 6.03
CA GLN A 23 10.66 -7.49 6.05
C GLN A 23 9.88 -7.36 4.74
N VAL A 24 9.89 -6.17 4.12
CA VAL A 24 9.23 -5.92 2.82
C VAL A 24 9.92 -6.72 1.71
N ARG A 25 11.26 -6.68 1.67
CA ARG A 25 12.07 -7.45 0.72
C ARG A 25 11.76 -8.94 0.80
N GLU A 26 11.87 -9.55 1.98
CA GLU A 26 11.61 -10.98 2.18
C GLU A 26 10.19 -11.37 1.73
N THR A 27 9.20 -10.50 2.00
CA THR A 27 7.81 -10.77 1.63
C THR A 27 7.63 -10.72 0.11
N LEU A 28 8.19 -9.72 -0.57
CA LEU A 28 8.14 -9.62 -2.04
C LEU A 28 8.93 -10.75 -2.69
N VAL A 29 10.14 -11.05 -2.25
CA VAL A 29 10.93 -12.17 -2.79
C VAL A 29 10.18 -13.50 -2.60
N GLY A 30 9.53 -13.69 -1.46
CA GLY A 30 8.68 -14.87 -1.22
C GLY A 30 7.50 -14.97 -2.18
N LEU A 31 6.89 -13.84 -2.54
CA LEU A 31 5.81 -13.74 -3.52
C LEU A 31 6.31 -14.13 -4.93
N TRP A 32 7.45 -13.60 -5.36
CA TRP A 32 8.08 -13.99 -6.63
C TRP A 32 8.52 -15.44 -6.62
N ARG A 33 9.05 -15.97 -5.51
CA ARG A 33 9.45 -17.38 -5.42
C ARG A 33 8.27 -18.33 -5.61
N ARG A 34 7.06 -17.94 -5.19
CA ARG A 34 5.83 -18.73 -5.40
C ARG A 34 5.31 -18.63 -6.84
N ALA A 35 5.38 -17.44 -7.44
CA ALA A 35 4.79 -17.18 -8.75
C ALA A 35 5.71 -17.46 -9.94
N SER A 36 7.01 -17.18 -9.78
CA SER A 36 8.06 -17.23 -10.80
C SER A 36 9.42 -17.47 -10.13
N PRO A 37 9.68 -18.70 -9.63
CA PRO A 37 10.89 -19.01 -8.85
C PRO A 37 12.19 -18.68 -9.58
N GLU A 38 12.22 -18.80 -10.92
CA GLU A 38 13.36 -18.48 -11.76
C GLU A 38 13.72 -16.98 -11.78
N GLN A 39 12.78 -16.11 -11.41
CA GLN A 39 12.99 -14.66 -11.34
C GLN A 39 13.27 -14.16 -9.92
N ALA A 40 13.04 -14.98 -8.89
CA ALA A 40 13.07 -14.55 -7.50
C ALA A 40 14.44 -14.00 -7.07
N ASP A 41 15.53 -14.65 -7.47
CA ASP A 41 16.89 -14.20 -7.12
C ASP A 41 17.29 -12.90 -7.85
N VAL A 42 16.80 -12.72 -9.08
CA VAL A 42 16.99 -11.47 -9.85
C VAL A 42 16.25 -10.32 -9.16
N ILE A 43 14.99 -10.55 -8.79
CA ILE A 43 14.18 -9.54 -8.10
C ILE A 43 14.76 -9.19 -6.74
N ASP A 44 15.32 -10.17 -6.03
CA ASP A 44 16.01 -9.93 -4.77
C ASP A 44 17.20 -8.98 -4.91
N ALA A 45 18.04 -9.21 -5.92
CA ALA A 45 19.16 -8.32 -6.23
C ALA A 45 18.68 -6.93 -6.68
N GLU A 46 17.67 -6.84 -7.53
CA GLU A 46 17.09 -5.56 -7.97
C GLU A 46 16.49 -4.77 -6.81
N LEU A 47 15.86 -5.44 -5.84
CA LEU A 47 15.33 -4.82 -4.62
C LEU A 47 16.47 -4.19 -3.81
N VAL A 48 17.57 -4.90 -3.60
CA VAL A 48 18.74 -4.38 -2.89
C VAL A 48 19.34 -3.16 -3.60
N GLU A 49 19.45 -3.22 -4.92
CA GLU A 49 19.95 -2.11 -5.74
C GLU A 49 19.02 -0.89 -5.68
N ALA A 50 17.70 -1.11 -5.80
CA ALA A 50 16.71 -0.04 -5.66
C ALA A 50 16.83 0.66 -4.29
N ARG A 51 17.16 -0.08 -3.23
CA ARG A 51 17.43 0.52 -1.92
C ARG A 51 18.62 1.46 -1.91
N ALA A 52 19.73 1.06 -2.51
CA ALA A 52 20.88 1.93 -2.62
C ALA A 52 20.52 3.24 -3.35
N GLN A 53 19.76 3.13 -4.44
CA GLN A 53 19.33 4.26 -5.26
C GLN A 53 18.36 5.19 -4.52
N VAL A 54 17.36 4.66 -3.81
CA VAL A 54 16.44 5.48 -2.99
C VAL A 54 17.20 6.21 -1.87
N LEU A 55 18.11 5.53 -1.18
CA LEU A 55 18.90 6.15 -0.10
C LEU A 55 19.85 7.23 -0.63
N ALA A 56 20.39 7.06 -1.84
CA ALA A 56 21.21 8.08 -2.50
C ALA A 56 20.35 9.29 -2.91
N ALA A 57 19.20 9.06 -3.54
CA ALA A 57 18.25 10.10 -3.94
C ALA A 57 17.80 10.95 -2.75
N ARG A 58 17.50 10.32 -1.60
CA ARG A 58 17.12 11.03 -0.36
C ARG A 58 18.24 11.90 0.19
N GLN A 59 19.47 11.43 0.14
CA GLN A 59 20.62 12.22 0.57
C GLN A 59 20.86 13.42 -0.36
N ALA A 60 20.59 13.27 -1.65
CA ALA A 60 20.69 14.34 -2.65
C ALA A 60 19.48 15.29 -2.66
N GLY A 61 18.36 14.92 -2.04
CA GLY A 61 17.10 15.66 -2.10
C GLY A 61 16.36 15.53 -3.43
N GLU A 62 16.67 14.49 -4.21
CA GLU A 62 16.14 14.27 -5.57
C GLU A 62 14.84 13.46 -5.53
N GLY A 63 13.71 14.12 -5.21
CA GLY A 63 12.39 13.48 -5.16
C GLY A 63 11.94 12.88 -6.50
N ASP A 64 12.43 13.38 -7.63
CA ASP A 64 12.12 12.85 -8.96
C ASP A 64 12.71 11.45 -9.18
N ALA A 65 13.87 11.16 -8.59
CA ALA A 65 14.49 9.85 -8.69
C ALA A 65 13.66 8.77 -7.96
N GLU A 66 13.05 9.10 -6.82
CA GLU A 66 12.12 8.18 -6.13
C GLU A 66 10.89 7.85 -6.97
N GLN A 67 10.34 8.83 -7.71
CA GLN A 67 9.19 8.61 -8.60
C GLN A 67 9.53 7.71 -9.78
N VAL A 68 10.71 7.88 -10.38
CA VAL A 68 11.21 7.01 -11.46
C VAL A 68 11.37 5.57 -10.97
N LEU A 69 11.92 5.38 -9.76
CA LEU A 69 12.05 4.06 -9.15
C LEU A 69 10.69 3.43 -8.85
N ALA A 70 9.74 4.22 -8.35
CA ALA A 70 8.37 3.74 -8.12
C ALA A 70 7.74 3.24 -9.42
N ALA A 71 7.83 4.01 -10.52
CA ALA A 71 7.32 3.62 -11.83
C ALA A 71 7.97 2.34 -12.38
N ALA A 72 9.28 2.16 -12.16
CA ALA A 72 9.99 0.95 -12.56
C ALA A 72 9.50 -0.30 -11.81
N TRP A 73 9.19 -0.17 -10.52
CA TRP A 73 8.62 -1.25 -9.71
C TRP A 73 7.15 -1.54 -10.03
N GLN A 74 6.36 -0.50 -10.33
CA GLN A 74 4.98 -0.65 -10.80
C GLN A 74 4.90 -1.55 -12.04
N SER A 75 5.80 -1.31 -13.01
CA SER A 75 5.83 -2.08 -14.25
C SER A 75 6.15 -3.57 -14.01
N ARG A 76 7.08 -3.86 -13.08
CA ARG A 76 7.44 -5.24 -12.69
C ARG A 76 6.30 -5.95 -11.97
N LEU A 77 5.66 -5.25 -11.02
CA LEU A 77 4.50 -5.79 -10.31
C LEU A 77 3.35 -6.06 -11.27
N GLN A 78 3.13 -5.19 -12.26
CA GLN A 78 2.13 -5.42 -13.30
C GLN A 78 2.45 -6.66 -14.13
N ALA A 79 3.71 -6.86 -14.53
CA ALA A 79 4.14 -8.06 -15.24
C ALA A 79 3.90 -9.32 -14.41
N LEU A 80 4.19 -9.27 -13.10
CA LEU A 80 3.93 -10.38 -12.18
C LEU A 80 2.43 -10.71 -12.08
N LEU A 81 1.58 -9.69 -11.91
CA LEU A 81 0.12 -9.89 -11.84
C LEU A 81 -0.46 -10.40 -13.15
N HIS A 82 0.11 -10.00 -14.29
CA HIS A 82 -0.30 -10.51 -15.59
C HIS A 82 0.07 -11.98 -15.77
N ALA A 83 1.26 -12.37 -15.32
CA ALA A 83 1.72 -13.76 -15.35
C ALA A 83 0.97 -14.66 -14.35
N ASN A 84 0.64 -14.13 -13.17
CA ASN A 84 -0.07 -14.86 -12.13
C ASN A 84 -1.07 -13.96 -11.37
N PRO A 85 -2.34 -13.90 -11.83
CA PRO A 85 -3.36 -13.05 -11.23
C PRO A 85 -3.70 -13.39 -9.77
N ALA A 86 -3.46 -14.62 -9.32
CA ALA A 86 -3.74 -15.04 -7.94
C ALA A 86 -2.89 -14.27 -6.91
N VAL A 87 -1.73 -13.78 -7.35
CA VAL A 87 -0.79 -12.99 -6.54
C VAL A 87 -1.37 -11.64 -6.13
N ALA A 88 -2.40 -11.13 -6.83
CA ALA A 88 -3.03 -9.84 -6.53
C ALA A 88 -3.59 -9.78 -5.09
N VAL A 89 -4.13 -10.89 -4.59
CA VAL A 89 -4.71 -10.96 -3.24
C VAL A 89 -3.61 -10.88 -2.18
N GLU A 90 -2.52 -11.60 -2.37
CA GLU A 90 -1.35 -11.58 -1.48
C GLU A 90 -0.67 -10.20 -1.48
N LEU A 91 -0.54 -9.58 -2.67
CA LEU A 91 0.01 -8.24 -2.81
C LEU A 91 -0.86 -7.20 -2.09
N ARG A 92 -2.19 -7.32 -2.19
CA ARG A 92 -3.12 -6.42 -1.48
C ARG A 92 -2.99 -6.56 0.04
N GLN A 93 -2.95 -7.80 0.55
CA GLN A 93 -2.75 -8.05 1.98
C GLN A 93 -1.41 -7.51 2.49
N LEU A 94 -0.35 -7.62 1.70
CA LEU A 94 0.96 -7.04 2.02
C LEU A 94 0.86 -5.52 2.16
N LEU A 95 0.21 -4.86 1.20
CA LEU A 95 -0.01 -3.41 1.24
C LEU A 95 -0.81 -2.99 2.47
N ASP A 96 -1.92 -3.68 2.75
CA ASP A 96 -2.82 -3.34 3.85
C ASP A 96 -2.18 -3.60 5.23
N THR A 97 -1.39 -4.68 5.36
CA THR A 97 -0.84 -5.12 6.65
C THR A 97 0.51 -4.48 6.98
N ARG A 98 1.35 -4.21 5.98
CA ARG A 98 2.75 -3.80 6.18
C ARG A 98 3.03 -2.38 5.73
N LEU A 99 2.25 -1.87 4.78
CA LEU A 99 2.44 -0.56 4.16
C LEU A 99 1.24 0.35 4.40
N GLY A 100 0.40 0.02 5.40
CA GLY A 100 -0.85 0.67 5.79
C GLY A 100 -0.73 2.16 6.05
N GLY A 101 -0.63 2.92 4.96
CA GLY A 101 -0.40 4.35 4.87
C GLY A 101 -0.26 4.85 3.43
N ALA A 102 0.01 3.96 2.46
CA ALA A 102 0.20 4.35 1.05
C ALA A 102 -1.02 4.12 0.14
N SER A 103 -2.23 4.16 0.69
CA SER A 103 -3.46 4.29 -0.09
C SER A 103 -4.33 5.39 0.49
N ALA A 104 -3.97 6.65 0.17
CA ALA A 104 -4.89 7.78 -0.03
C ALA A 104 -4.08 9.07 -0.21
N SER A 105 -3.40 9.19 -1.34
CA SER A 105 -3.20 10.52 -1.93
C SER A 105 -4.23 10.74 -3.03
N GLU A 106 -5.49 10.51 -2.68
CA GLU A 106 -6.65 11.24 -3.17
C GLU A 106 -7.54 11.45 -1.93
N GLU A 107 -7.55 12.71 -1.47
CA GLU A 107 -8.46 13.28 -0.47
C GLU A 107 -8.21 12.92 1.00
N GLY A 108 -8.03 13.98 1.78
CA GLY A 108 -7.68 13.92 3.18
C GLY A 108 -8.80 13.39 4.08
N VAL A 109 -8.41 13.21 5.33
CA VAL A 109 -9.23 12.75 6.47
C VAL A 109 -9.43 11.24 6.46
N GLN A 110 -8.75 10.60 7.41
CA GLN A 110 -9.17 9.33 7.98
C GLN A 110 -10.61 9.45 8.52
N SER A 111 -11.57 9.28 7.62
CA SER A 111 -12.94 8.89 7.90
C SER A 111 -13.13 7.60 7.13
N GLY A 112 -12.99 6.46 7.80
CA GLY A 112 -13.63 5.26 7.30
C GLY A 112 -15.09 5.65 7.06
N VAL A 113 -15.58 5.51 5.83
CA VAL A 113 -16.97 5.82 5.50
C VAL A 113 -17.85 4.87 6.31
N SER A 114 -18.27 5.32 7.50
CA SER A 114 -19.29 4.69 8.30
C SER A 114 -20.63 5.13 7.71
N VAL A 115 -21.21 4.32 6.82
CA VAL A 115 -22.57 4.54 6.32
C VAL A 115 -23.55 4.24 7.46
N MET A 116 -23.86 5.26 8.25
CA MET A 116 -24.87 5.18 9.30
C MET A 116 -26.23 5.52 8.70
N ARG A 117 -27.06 4.50 8.47
CA ARG A 117 -28.45 4.67 8.04
C ARG A 117 -29.37 4.48 9.25
N ALA A 118 -30.21 5.46 9.51
CA ALA A 118 -31.26 5.40 10.53
C ALA A 118 -32.60 5.76 9.92
N GLU A 119 -33.63 4.99 10.26
CA GLU A 119 -35.01 5.28 9.92
C GLU A 119 -35.84 5.22 11.21
N ALA A 120 -36.61 6.27 11.48
CA ALA A 120 -37.56 6.33 12.58
C ALA A 120 -38.94 6.67 12.05
N SER A 121 -39.96 5.98 12.54
CA SER A 121 -41.37 6.24 12.21
C SER A 121 -42.19 6.41 13.50
N GLY A 122 -43.23 7.24 13.44
CA GLY A 122 -43.96 7.71 14.62
C GLY A 122 -43.19 8.77 15.42
N SER A 123 -43.32 8.79 16.74
CA SER A 123 -42.66 9.76 17.64
C SER A 123 -41.28 9.29 18.15
N GLY A 124 -40.48 8.67 17.28
CA GLY A 124 -39.12 8.19 17.60
C GLY A 124 -38.03 9.23 17.33
N ARG A 125 -36.94 9.22 18.12
CA ARG A 125 -35.73 10.02 17.90
C ARG A 125 -34.55 9.08 17.71
N VAL A 126 -33.67 9.38 16.74
CA VAL A 126 -32.43 8.62 16.53
C VAL A 126 -31.23 9.51 16.72
N TYR A 127 -30.28 9.03 17.52
CA TYR A 127 -28.98 9.65 17.72
C TYR A 127 -27.91 8.66 17.26
N GLN A 128 -27.10 9.05 16.27
CA GLN A 128 -25.99 8.25 15.73
C GLN A 128 -24.71 9.07 15.77
N ALA A 129 -23.61 8.47 16.21
CA ALA A 129 -22.28 9.06 16.20
C ALA A 129 -21.23 7.99 15.88
N GLY A 130 -20.26 8.33 15.03
CA GLY A 130 -19.16 7.43 14.64
C GLY A 130 -17.98 7.39 15.62
N ARG A 131 -18.08 8.06 16.77
CA ARG A 131 -17.10 8.03 17.85
C ARG A 131 -17.80 8.25 19.20
N ASP A 132 -17.51 9.30 19.96
CA ASP A 132 -18.15 9.54 21.26
C ASP A 132 -19.44 10.36 21.15
N GLN A 133 -20.49 9.95 21.88
CA GLN A 133 -21.76 10.66 22.00
C GLN A 133 -22.15 10.80 23.47
N HIS A 134 -22.31 12.03 23.93
CA HIS A 134 -22.85 12.34 25.25
C HIS A 134 -24.23 12.99 25.08
N ILE A 135 -25.27 12.29 25.50
CA ILE A 135 -26.65 12.79 25.49
C ILE A 135 -27.05 13.11 26.92
N THR A 136 -27.53 14.33 27.16
CA THR A 136 -28.14 14.71 28.44
C THR A 136 -29.58 15.10 28.17
N GLU A 137 -30.51 14.27 28.61
CA GLU A 137 -31.95 14.53 28.54
C GLU A 137 -32.39 15.29 29.80
N ARG A 138 -33.39 16.17 29.66
CA ARG A 138 -34.01 16.91 30.77
C ARG A 138 -35.42 16.39 31.01
#